data_AF-A0A0B3AYA0-F1
#
_entry.id   AF-A0A0B3AYA0-F1
#
_cell.length_a   1.000
_cell.length_b   1.000
_cell.length_c   1.000
_cell.angle_alpha   90.00
_cell.angle_beta   90.00
_cell.angle_gamma   90.00
#
_symmetry.space_group_name_H-M   'P 1'
#
loop_
_entity.id
_entity.type
_entity.pdbx_description
1 polymer ?
#
loop_
_entity_poly.entity_id
_entity_poly.type
_entity_poly.pdbx_seq_one_letter_code
_entity_poly.pdbx_strand_id
1 'polypeptide(L)'
;MRQIPNILENTGISRDYILAFGSIDNYIRRIEKKEGLRWIRLAENAYFNRPILKYEEYFNHSEYEQVITDKNHEKIKNLDELVEEINKMRENKQKDYEKLSVLWKKAKKIIFS
;
A
#
# COMPACT_ATOMS: atom_id res chain seq x y z
N MET A 1 11.87 -2.55 26.30
CA MET A 1 10.87 -2.39 25.22
C MET A 1 10.71 -3.73 24.53
N ARG A 2 9.48 -4.26 24.43
CA ARG A 2 9.25 -5.46 23.60
C ARG A 2 9.42 -5.03 22.14
N GLN A 3 10.23 -5.75 21.39
CA GLN A 3 10.37 -5.51 19.95
C GLN A 3 9.01 -5.84 19.33
N ILE A 4 8.30 -4.84 18.79
CA ILE A 4 7.06 -5.08 18.06
C ILE A 4 7.49 -5.87 16.82
N PRO A 5 7.10 -7.16 16.70
CA PRO A 5 7.48 -7.94 15.55
C PRO A 5 6.90 -7.26 14.31
N ASN A 6 7.60 -7.36 13.18
CA ASN A 6 7.13 -6.93 11.86
C ASN A 6 7.40 -5.49 11.40
N ILE A 7 8.28 -4.73 12.07
CA ILE A 7 8.77 -3.43 11.57
C ILE A 7 10.09 -3.60 10.80
N LEU A 8 10.22 -2.94 9.64
CA LEU A 8 11.49 -2.85 8.93
C LEU A 8 12.41 -1.82 9.59
N GLU A 9 13.61 -2.23 9.99
CA GLU A 9 14.57 -1.38 10.73
C GLU A 9 15.02 -0.15 9.94
N ASN A 10 15.11 -0.26 8.61
CA ASN A 10 15.60 0.81 7.74
C ASN A 10 14.56 1.91 7.48
N THR A 11 13.26 1.57 7.44
CA THR A 11 12.19 2.52 7.10
C THR A 11 11.25 2.82 8.27
N GLY A 12 11.24 1.98 9.29
CA GLY A 12 10.26 2.04 10.38
C GLY A 12 8.85 1.66 9.96
N ILE A 13 8.67 1.02 8.79
CA ILE A 13 7.34 0.66 8.25
C ILE A 13 7.07 -0.82 8.51
N SER A 14 5.85 -1.15 8.91
CA SER A 14 5.36 -2.53 9.05
C SER A 14 5.35 -3.28 7.73
N ARG A 15 5.78 -4.55 7.75
CA ARG A 15 5.71 -5.41 6.57
C ARG A 15 4.28 -5.72 6.18
N ASP A 16 3.34 -5.81 7.13
CA ASP A 16 1.92 -6.07 6.80
C ASP A 16 1.32 -4.92 6.01
N TYR A 17 1.66 -3.68 6.40
CA TYR A 17 1.25 -2.50 5.65
C TYR A 17 1.83 -2.53 4.23
N ILE A 18 3.10 -2.88 4.07
CA ILE A 18 3.74 -3.02 2.75
C ILE A 18 3.07 -4.14 1.93
N LEU A 19 2.77 -5.28 2.55
CA LEU A 19 2.11 -6.42 1.89
C LEU A 19 0.71 -6.07 1.39
N ALA A 20 -0.01 -5.16 2.04
CA ALA A 20 -1.32 -4.70 1.62
C ALA A 20 -1.31 -4.05 0.21
N PHE A 21 -0.18 -3.46 -0.20
CA PHE A 21 0.01 -2.94 -1.56
C PHE A 21 0.18 -4.03 -2.64
N GLY A 22 0.34 -5.30 -2.25
CA GLY A 22 0.61 -6.40 -3.17
C GLY A 22 -0.47 -6.60 -4.25
N SER A 23 -1.73 -6.28 -3.96
CA SER A 23 -2.81 -6.36 -4.97
C SER A 23 -2.65 -5.31 -6.07
N ILE A 24 -2.15 -4.11 -5.73
CA ILE A 24 -1.87 -3.02 -6.67
C ILE A 24 -0.69 -3.39 -7.56
N ASP A 25 0.41 -3.83 -6.94
CA ASP A 25 1.62 -4.23 -7.65
C ASP A 25 1.35 -5.39 -8.61
N ASN A 26 0.59 -6.40 -8.17
CA ASN A 26 0.20 -7.50 -9.04
C ASN A 26 -0.66 -7.00 -10.21
N TYR A 27 -1.67 -6.16 -9.97
CA TYR A 27 -2.51 -5.65 -11.06
C TYR A 27 -1.71 -4.85 -12.11
N ILE A 28 -0.85 -3.93 -11.65
CA ILE A 28 0.00 -3.13 -12.53
C ILE A 28 0.93 -4.03 -13.35
N ARG A 29 1.65 -4.96 -12.69
CA ARG A 29 2.60 -5.85 -13.38
C ARG A 29 1.93 -6.70 -14.47
N ARG A 30 0.70 -7.17 -14.23
CA ARG A 30 -0.04 -8.00 -15.21
C ARG A 30 -0.40 -7.19 -16.46
N ILE A 31 -0.75 -5.92 -16.30
CA ILE A 31 -0.99 -4.99 -17.41
C ILE A 31 0.32 -4.69 -18.14
N GLU A 32 1.39 -4.32 -17.42
CA GLU A 32 2.69 -3.99 -18.02
C GLU A 32 3.27 -5.13 -18.85
N LYS A 33 3.12 -6.37 -18.35
CA LYS A 33 3.56 -7.59 -19.04
C LYS A 33 2.64 -8.01 -20.19
N LYS A 34 1.53 -7.29 -20.43
CA LYS A 34 0.52 -7.62 -21.45
C LYS A 34 0.04 -9.06 -21.35
N GLU A 35 -0.20 -9.53 -20.13
CA GLU A 35 -0.63 -10.90 -19.92
C GLU A 35 -2.05 -11.15 -20.47
N GLY A 36 -2.43 -12.43 -20.57
CA GLY A 36 -3.76 -12.81 -21.06
C GLY A 36 -4.89 -12.17 -20.23
N LEU A 37 -5.99 -11.83 -20.91
CA LEU A 37 -7.14 -11.12 -20.33
C LEU A 37 -7.68 -11.76 -19.04
N ARG A 38 -7.66 -13.08 -18.95
CA ARG A 38 -8.04 -13.82 -17.73
C ARG A 38 -7.22 -13.40 -16.51
N TRP A 39 -5.90 -13.31 -16.66
CA TRP A 39 -4.99 -12.96 -15.56
C TRP A 39 -5.12 -11.50 -15.16
N ILE A 40 -5.31 -10.60 -16.13
CA ILE A 40 -5.58 -9.19 -15.87
C ILE A 40 -6.88 -9.05 -15.06
N ARG A 41 -7.96 -9.71 -15.46
CA ARG A 41 -9.25 -9.67 -14.73
C ARG A 41 -9.15 -10.21 -13.30
N LEU A 42 -8.40 -11.28 -13.09
CA LEU A 42 -8.18 -11.82 -11.73
C LEU A 42 -7.43 -10.82 -10.85
N ALA A 43 -6.39 -10.17 -11.39
CA ALA A 43 -5.63 -9.16 -10.65
C ALA A 43 -6.44 -7.87 -10.43
N GLU A 44 -7.22 -7.45 -11.42
CA GLU A 44 -8.17 -6.34 -11.34
C GLU A 44 -9.19 -6.57 -10.20
N ASN A 45 -9.80 -7.76 -10.16
CA ASN A 45 -10.73 -8.14 -9.10
C ASN A 45 -10.06 -8.14 -7.72
N ALA A 46 -8.82 -8.64 -7.62
CA ALA A 46 -8.08 -8.59 -6.37
C ALA A 46 -7.75 -7.14 -5.93
N TYR A 47 -7.45 -6.25 -6.89
CA TYR A 47 -7.24 -4.83 -6.62
C TYR A 47 -8.51 -4.15 -6.10
N PHE A 48 -9.66 -4.34 -6.76
CA PHE A 48 -10.90 -3.65 -6.36
C PHE A 48 -11.48 -4.12 -5.03
N ASN A 49 -11.32 -5.40 -4.69
CA ASN A 49 -11.96 -5.99 -3.51
C ASN A 49 -11.08 -6.03 -2.25
N ARG A 50 -9.87 -5.45 -2.30
CA ARG A 50 -8.93 -5.44 -1.16
C ARG A 50 -8.49 -4.02 -0.83
N PRO A 51 -9.32 -3.24 -0.11
CA PRO A 51 -8.92 -1.93 0.39
C PRO A 51 -7.68 -2.06 1.29
N ILE A 52 -6.85 -1.02 1.31
CA ILE A 52 -5.68 -0.94 2.19
C ILE A 52 -6.11 -0.08 3.38
N LEU A 53 -5.99 -0.61 4.59
CA LEU A 53 -6.26 0.18 5.80
C LEU A 53 -5.17 1.25 6.00
N LYS A 54 -5.45 2.28 6.80
CA LYS A 54 -4.41 3.24 7.22
C LYS A 54 -3.39 2.54 8.10
N TYR A 55 -2.18 3.11 8.20
CA TYR A 55 -1.08 2.49 8.93
C TYR A 55 -1.42 2.20 10.40
N GLU A 56 -2.12 3.11 11.08
CA GLU A 56 -2.57 2.95 12.47
C GLU A 56 -3.42 1.70 12.68
N GLU A 57 -4.26 1.33 11.70
CA GLU A 57 -5.20 0.21 11.81
C GLU A 57 -4.51 -1.18 11.82
N TYR A 58 -3.20 -1.24 11.56
CA TYR A 58 -2.41 -2.47 11.67
C TYR A 58 -1.89 -2.73 13.09
N PHE A 59 -2.17 -1.83 14.02
CA PHE A 59 -1.66 -1.86 15.39
C PHE A 59 -2.78 -1.60 16.38
N ASN A 60 -2.61 -2.10 17.60
CA ASN A 60 -3.39 -1.56 18.70
C ASN A 60 -2.84 -0.17 19.09
N HIS A 61 -3.67 0.67 19.69
CA HIS A 61 -3.31 2.07 19.98
C HIS A 61 -1.95 2.23 20.71
N SER A 62 -1.69 1.41 21.74
CA SER A 62 -0.43 1.43 22.49
C SER A 62 0.79 0.99 21.69
N GLU A 63 0.60 0.17 20.64
CA GLU A 63 1.67 -0.25 19.75
C GLU A 63 1.93 0.82 18.69
N TYR A 64 0.88 1.46 18.19
CA TYR A 64 0.98 2.54 17.21
C TYR A 64 1.87 3.68 17.72
N GLU A 65 1.65 4.14 18.96
CA GLU A 65 2.48 5.18 19.60
C GLU A 65 3.96 4.80 19.72
N GLN A 66 4.29 3.51 19.73
CA GLN A 66 5.67 3.03 19.82
C GLN A 66 6.33 2.88 18.45
N VAL A 67 5.56 2.61 17.39
CA VAL A 67 6.09 2.42 16.03
C VAL A 67 6.11 3.69 15.21
N ILE A 68 5.24 4.67 15.53
CA ILE A 68 5.28 6.00 14.92
C ILE A 68 6.36 6.83 15.61
N THR A 69 7.33 7.30 14.84
CA THR A 69 8.51 8.04 15.31
C THR A 69 8.70 9.27 14.46
N ASP A 70 9.44 10.26 14.94
CA ASP A 70 9.78 11.45 14.15
C ASP A 70 10.45 11.11 12.80
N LYS A 71 11.12 9.94 12.71
CA LYS A 71 11.83 9.49 11.51
C LYS A 71 10.93 8.91 10.42
N ASN A 72 9.80 8.28 10.78
CA ASN A 72 8.91 7.61 9.83
C ASN A 72 7.54 8.29 9.71
N HIS A 73 7.19 9.20 10.61
CA HIS A 73 5.89 9.86 10.66
C HIS A 73 5.52 10.53 9.33
N GLU A 74 6.42 11.31 8.73
CA GLU A 74 6.16 11.96 7.43
C GLU A 74 6.00 10.93 6.30
N LYS A 75 6.81 9.86 6.29
CA LYS A 75 6.70 8.78 5.30
C LYS A 75 5.34 8.08 5.41
N ILE A 76 4.92 7.74 6.62
CA ILE A 76 3.64 7.07 6.89
C ILE A 76 2.47 7.96 6.51
N LYS A 77 2.49 9.24 6.89
CA LYS A 77 1.46 10.20 6.50
C LYS A 77 1.31 10.27 4.97
N ASN A 78 2.42 10.41 4.25
CA ASN A 78 2.40 10.47 2.79
C ASN A 78 1.89 9.16 2.16
N LEU A 79 2.17 8.01 2.77
CA LEU A 79 1.63 6.72 2.31
C LEU A 79 0.12 6.62 2.57
N ASP A 80 -0.36 7.06 3.73
CA ASP A 80 -1.79 7.05 4.06
C ASP A 80 -2.58 7.97 3.12
N GLU A 81 -2.05 9.15 2.76
CA GLU A 81 -2.66 10.02 1.75
C GLU A 81 -2.78 9.34 0.37
N LEU A 82 -1.75 8.58 -0.04
CA LEU A 82 -1.80 7.79 -1.28
C LEU A 82 -2.80 6.64 -1.17
N VAL A 83 -2.88 5.98 -0.01
CA VAL A 83 -3.84 4.90 0.26
C VAL A 83 -5.27 5.42 0.18
N GLU A 84 -5.56 6.59 0.74
CA GLU A 84 -6.87 7.24 0.61
C GLU A 84 -7.25 7.48 -0.85
N GLU A 85 -6.32 8.01 -1.65
CA GLU A 85 -6.58 8.23 -3.08
C GLU A 85 -6.82 6.93 -3.84
N ILE A 86 -6.03 5.88 -3.56
CA ILE A 86 -6.20 4.56 -4.17
C ILE A 86 -7.52 3.91 -3.75
N ASN A 87 -7.88 3.97 -2.47
CA ASN A 87 -9.14 3.41 -1.99
C ASN A 87 -10.34 4.16 -2.58
N LYS A 88 -10.26 5.48 -2.73
CA LYS A 88 -11.28 6.25 -3.45
C LYS A 88 -11.41 5.82 -4.91
N MET A 89 -10.31 5.51 -5.59
CA MET A 89 -10.37 4.92 -6.94
C MET A 89 -11.06 3.55 -6.93
N ARG A 90 -10.82 2.71 -5.90
CA ARG A 90 -11.46 1.40 -5.75
C ARG A 90 -12.96 1.51 -5.52
N GLU A 91 -13.38 2.37 -4.59
CA GLU A 91 -14.79 2.63 -4.26
C GLU A 91 -15.58 3.07 -5.50
N ASN A 92 -15.00 3.96 -6.30
CA ASN A 92 -15.60 4.44 -7.54
C ASN A 92 -15.45 3.47 -8.72
N LYS A 93 -14.84 2.29 -8.51
CA LYS A 93 -14.50 1.30 -9.56
C LYS A 93 -13.76 1.92 -10.75
N GLN A 94 -12.92 2.93 -10.49
CA GLN A 94 -12.19 3.66 -11.51
C GLN A 94 -11.10 2.77 -12.13
N LYS A 95 -11.21 2.52 -13.44
CA LYS A 95 -10.27 1.71 -14.23
C LYS A 95 -9.18 2.56 -14.88
N ASP A 96 -8.58 3.46 -14.11
CA ASP A 96 -7.53 4.36 -14.58
C ASP A 96 -6.16 3.80 -14.21
N TYR A 97 -5.62 3.00 -15.13
CA TYR A 97 -4.32 2.34 -14.95
C TYR A 97 -3.17 3.35 -14.86
N GLU A 98 -3.18 4.40 -15.67
CA GLU A 98 -2.08 5.38 -15.70
C GLU A 98 -1.98 6.11 -14.37
N LYS A 99 -3.13 6.59 -13.86
CA LYS A 99 -3.20 7.21 -12.55
C LYS A 99 -2.75 6.26 -11.44
N LEU A 100 -3.26 5.02 -11.42
CA LEU A 100 -2.88 4.02 -10.42
C LEU A 100 -1.37 3.71 -10.49
N SER A 101 -0.79 3.62 -11.69
CA SER A 101 0.65 3.40 -11.89
C SER A 101 1.49 4.56 -11.33
N VAL A 102 1.05 5.80 -11.53
CA VAL A 102 1.72 6.98 -10.95
C VAL A 102 1.67 6.97 -9.42
N LEU A 103 0.51 6.68 -8.83
CA LEU A 103 0.35 6.57 -7.38
C LEU A 103 1.23 5.45 -6.80
N TRP A 104 1.26 4.30 -7.47
CA TRP A 104 2.10 3.18 -7.05
C TRP A 104 3.59 3.50 -7.11
N LYS A 105 4.05 4.19 -8.16
CA LYS A 105 5.45 4.64 -8.26
C LYS A 105 5.84 5.58 -7.12
N LYS A 106 4.95 6.50 -6.72
CA LYS A 106 5.15 7.38 -5.56
C LYS A 106 5.26 6.55 -4.26
N ALA A 107 4.32 5.63 -4.03
CA ALA A 107 4.33 4.76 -2.84
C ALA A 107 5.61 3.91 -2.77
N LYS A 108 6.01 3.25 -3.87
CA LYS A 108 7.27 2.47 -3.92
C LYS A 108 8.49 3.33 -3.58
N LYS A 109 8.54 4.58 -4.08
CA LYS A 109 9.64 5.48 -3.76
C LYS A 109 9.73 5.71 -2.25
N ILE A 110 8.60 5.96 -1.57
CA ILE A 110 8.59 6.17 -0.11
C ILE A 110 8.97 4.88 0.66
N ILE A 111 8.45 3.72 0.23
CA ILE A 111 8.68 2.43 0.90
C ILE A 111 10.14 1.97 0.76
N PHE A 112 10.77 2.21 -0.38
CA PHE A 112 12.10 1.66 -0.71
C PHE A 112 13.22 2.70 -0.83
N SER A 113 12.98 3.97 -0.46
CA SER A 113 14.01 5.01 -0.28
C SER A 113 14.51 5.07 1.16
#